data_AF-A0A3S0Z707-F1
#
_entry.id   AF-A0A3S0Z707-F1
#
_cell.length_a   1.000
_cell.length_b   1.000
_cell.length_c   1.000
_cell.angle_alpha   90.00
_cell.angle_beta   90.00
_cell.angle_gamma   90.00
#
_symmetry.space_group_name_H-M   'P 1'
#
loop_
_entity.id
_entity.type
_entity.pdbx_description
1 polymer ?
#
loop_
_entity_poly.entity_id
_entity_poly.type
_entity_poly.pdbx_seq_one_letter_code
_entity_poly.pdbx_strand_id
1 'polypeptide(L)'
;MVNWVQLWSMWIIAGGLAISAVIYPAQPFSISVVARALFRATLGIWLTEIDDLGGDPTCSSLYDTQEVQRYCNASAISPYTLRRLEDCPYASVAGYVIVILYIMVTRLVFYTLMFAMFSATINRTQKRSVELWKYQFQSIVTEFESRPVIPPPLNIITYPFRLSYILGTVALEIMLEYCTCCREDETRKDQSTGIPYNQWKSYLAQISRQTEEKEDKVNDIINVLEEESAAQQGAIKHLTDHLVQIERHQTITAVYLEDLKKKLDLLDPKVRAHTQHGMVQKIHELSRSSPYPGTEVHRSPLLDKDVPWE
;
A
#
# COMPACT_ATOMS: atom_id res chain seq x y z
N MET A 1 15.68 4.95 1.37
CA MET A 1 15.60 4.72 -0.09
C MET A 1 16.85 3.99 -0.61
N VAL A 2 18.06 4.49 -0.36
CA VAL A 2 19.32 3.86 -0.84
C VAL A 2 19.42 2.38 -0.49
N ASN A 3 19.24 2.00 0.77
CA ASN A 3 19.33 0.60 1.21
C ASN A 3 18.27 -0.29 0.52
N TRP A 4 17.07 0.25 0.28
CA TRP A 4 16.03 -0.48 -0.45
C TRP A 4 16.44 -0.71 -1.91
N VAL A 5 16.98 0.32 -2.58
CA VAL A 5 17.48 0.20 -3.96
C VAL A 5 18.64 -0.79 -4.05
N GLN A 6 19.53 -0.84 -3.06
CA GLN A 6 20.64 -1.81 -3.00
C GLN A 6 20.12 -3.25 -2.86
N LEU A 7 19.18 -3.50 -1.95
CA LEU A 7 18.59 -4.83 -1.78
C LEU A 7 17.82 -5.27 -3.04
N TRP A 8 17.07 -4.34 -3.64
CA TRP A 8 16.33 -4.59 -4.86
C TRP A 8 17.24 -4.86 -6.06
N SER A 9 18.34 -4.11 -6.22
CA SER A 9 19.28 -4.32 -7.32
C SER A 9 20.00 -5.67 -7.19
N MET A 10 20.38 -6.08 -5.98
CA MET A 10 20.96 -7.41 -5.74
C MET A 10 19.97 -8.54 -6.12
N TRP A 11 18.69 -8.40 -5.75
CA TRP A 11 17.65 -9.35 -6.10
C TRP A 11 17.43 -9.46 -7.61
N ILE A 12 17.42 -8.32 -8.31
CA ILE A 12 17.28 -8.29 -9.78
C ILE A 12 18.45 -8.94 -10.49
N ILE A 13 19.67 -8.67 -10.05
CA ILE A 13 20.85 -9.25 -10.69
C ILE A 13 20.85 -10.77 -10.50
N ALA A 14 20.62 -11.24 -9.29
CA ALA A 14 20.57 -12.68 -9.00
C ALA A 14 19.40 -13.37 -9.72
N GLY A 15 18.19 -12.81 -9.61
CA GLY A 15 16.98 -13.38 -10.21
C GLY A 15 17.00 -13.35 -11.73
N GLY A 16 17.46 -12.25 -12.35
CA GLY A 16 17.56 -12.12 -13.79
C GLY A 16 18.55 -13.12 -14.40
N LEU A 17 19.72 -13.27 -13.79
CA LEU A 17 20.70 -14.28 -14.22
C LEU A 17 20.19 -15.71 -14.01
N ALA A 18 19.53 -15.99 -12.89
CA ALA A 18 18.95 -17.31 -12.62
C ALA A 18 17.85 -17.68 -13.63
N ILE A 19 16.96 -16.73 -13.95
CA ILE A 19 15.91 -16.94 -14.96
C ILE A 19 16.53 -17.18 -16.33
N SER A 20 17.49 -16.36 -16.75
CA SER A 20 18.17 -16.55 -18.04
C SER A 20 18.93 -17.87 -18.10
N ALA A 21 19.57 -18.31 -17.02
CA ALA A 21 20.29 -19.58 -16.97
C ALA A 21 19.35 -20.80 -17.06
N VAL A 22 18.14 -20.72 -16.49
CA VAL A 22 17.18 -21.83 -16.48
C VAL A 22 16.37 -21.89 -17.79
N ILE A 23 15.98 -20.74 -18.34
CA ILE A 23 15.21 -20.69 -19.59
C ILE A 23 16.12 -20.91 -20.80
N TYR A 24 17.35 -20.39 -20.81
CA TYR A 24 18.28 -20.50 -21.94
C TYR A 24 19.59 -21.20 -21.52
N PRO A 25 19.58 -22.54 -21.35
CA PRO A 25 20.73 -23.28 -20.83
C PRO A 25 21.93 -23.32 -21.79
N ALA A 26 21.71 -23.19 -23.10
CA ALA A 26 22.75 -23.26 -24.12
C ALA A 26 23.40 -21.91 -24.44
N GLN A 27 22.92 -20.81 -23.85
CA GLN A 27 23.36 -19.47 -24.21
C GLN A 27 24.73 -19.13 -23.59
N PRO A 28 25.72 -18.66 -24.39
CA PRO A 28 27.04 -18.34 -23.86
C PRO A 28 27.01 -17.09 -22.97
N PHE A 29 27.86 -17.08 -21.95
CA PHE A 29 28.02 -15.92 -21.07
C PHE A 29 28.67 -14.76 -21.83
N SER A 30 27.86 -13.80 -22.24
CA SER A 30 28.30 -12.56 -22.88
C SER A 30 27.65 -11.35 -22.21
N ILE A 31 28.31 -10.19 -22.29
CA ILE A 31 27.83 -8.96 -21.64
C ILE A 31 26.46 -8.54 -22.18
N SER A 32 26.21 -8.75 -23.48
CA SER A 32 24.91 -8.48 -24.10
C SER A 32 23.79 -9.34 -23.54
N VAL A 33 24.07 -10.60 -23.23
CA VAL A 33 23.12 -11.53 -22.59
C VAL A 33 22.84 -11.10 -21.16
N VAL A 34 23.87 -10.74 -20.39
CA VAL A 34 23.70 -10.21 -19.03
C VAL A 34 22.88 -8.93 -19.05
N ALA A 35 23.18 -8.00 -19.96
CA ALA A 35 22.43 -6.74 -20.09
C ALA A 35 20.96 -7.00 -20.45
N ARG A 36 20.68 -7.93 -21.36
CA ARG A 36 19.32 -8.33 -21.72
C ARG A 36 18.58 -8.99 -20.55
N ALA A 37 19.25 -9.87 -19.82
CA ALA A 37 18.73 -10.54 -18.63
C ALA A 37 18.36 -9.54 -17.53
N LEU A 38 19.25 -8.57 -17.27
CA LEU A 38 19.01 -7.50 -16.30
C LEU A 38 17.88 -6.59 -16.76
N PHE A 39 17.87 -6.17 -18.02
CA PHE A 39 16.81 -5.31 -18.53
C PHE A 39 15.44 -5.99 -18.42
N ARG A 40 15.34 -7.27 -18.82
CA ARG A 40 14.14 -8.08 -18.65
C ARG A 40 13.72 -8.19 -17.18
N ALA A 41 14.66 -8.49 -16.28
CA ALA A 41 14.38 -8.61 -14.85
C ALA A 41 13.91 -7.26 -14.24
N THR A 42 14.56 -6.15 -14.60
CA THR A 42 14.15 -4.81 -14.16
C THR A 42 12.77 -4.43 -14.67
N LEU A 43 12.45 -4.74 -15.93
CA LEU A 43 11.13 -4.51 -16.49
C LEU A 43 10.09 -5.48 -15.92
N GLY A 44 10.48 -6.60 -15.32
CA GLY A 44 9.59 -7.56 -14.64
C GLY A 44 8.65 -6.93 -13.60
N ILE A 45 9.05 -5.80 -13.00
CA ILE A 45 8.21 -5.02 -12.07
C ILE A 45 7.10 -4.20 -12.75
N TRP A 46 7.14 -4.03 -14.08
CA TRP A 46 6.11 -3.32 -14.86
C TRP A 46 5.46 -4.23 -15.90
N LEU A 47 6.28 -4.93 -16.68
CA LEU A 47 5.90 -5.85 -17.76
C LEU A 47 6.23 -7.29 -17.35
N THR A 48 5.23 -8.18 -17.33
CA THR A 48 5.45 -9.61 -17.13
C THR A 48 5.50 -10.33 -18.47
N GLU A 49 6.64 -10.30 -19.14
CA GLU A 49 6.86 -11.10 -20.35
C GLU A 49 7.14 -12.56 -19.98
N ILE A 50 6.07 -13.36 -20.02
CA ILE A 50 6.08 -14.81 -19.78
C ILE A 50 6.05 -15.64 -21.08
N ASP A 51 6.14 -15.01 -22.24
CA ASP A 51 5.97 -15.67 -23.53
C ASP A 51 7.00 -16.80 -23.75
N ASP A 52 8.21 -16.65 -23.20
CA ASP A 52 9.26 -17.68 -23.30
C ASP A 52 9.00 -18.91 -22.45
N LEU A 53 8.13 -18.83 -21.43
CA LEU A 53 7.83 -19.98 -20.58
C LEU A 53 6.98 -21.01 -21.32
N GLY A 54 6.10 -20.55 -22.22
CA GLY A 54 5.25 -21.40 -23.05
C GLY A 54 6.02 -22.32 -23.99
N GLY A 55 7.31 -22.00 -24.24
CA GLY A 55 8.16 -22.70 -25.19
C GLY A 55 7.72 -22.46 -26.64
N ASP A 56 8.67 -22.59 -27.56
CA ASP A 56 8.37 -22.65 -28.99
C ASP A 56 8.32 -24.13 -29.41
N PRO A 57 7.27 -24.60 -30.12
CA PRO A 57 7.22 -25.97 -30.65
C PRO A 57 8.44 -26.32 -31.52
N THR A 58 9.01 -25.35 -32.25
CA THR A 58 10.23 -25.57 -33.03
C THR A 58 11.44 -25.83 -32.14
N CYS A 59 11.43 -25.27 -30.93
CA CYS A 59 12.49 -25.42 -29.96
C CYS A 59 12.40 -26.73 -29.18
N SER A 60 11.19 -27.14 -28.81
CA SER A 60 10.95 -28.41 -28.11
C SER A 60 11.49 -29.61 -28.89
N SER A 61 11.36 -29.60 -30.21
CA SER A 61 11.89 -30.68 -31.06
C SER A 61 13.42 -30.73 -31.11
N LEU A 62 14.10 -29.61 -30.88
CA LEU A 62 15.56 -29.53 -30.87
C LEU A 62 16.14 -30.18 -29.60
N TYR A 63 15.48 -30.00 -28.46
CA TYR A 63 15.84 -30.62 -27.18
C TYR A 63 15.52 -32.13 -27.10
N ASP A 64 14.60 -32.63 -27.93
CA ASP A 64 14.22 -34.06 -27.98
C ASP A 64 15.14 -34.91 -28.87
N THR A 65 16.09 -34.28 -29.57
CA THR A 65 17.05 -35.02 -30.40
C THR A 65 17.99 -35.89 -29.55
N GLN A 66 18.31 -37.09 -30.04
CA GLN A 66 19.16 -38.05 -29.33
C GLN A 66 20.58 -37.52 -29.06
N GLU A 67 21.05 -36.57 -29.87
CA GLU A 67 22.34 -35.89 -29.69
C GLU A 67 22.35 -35.01 -28.44
N VAL A 68 21.30 -34.19 -28.26
CA VAL A 68 21.18 -33.26 -27.13
C VAL A 68 20.81 -33.99 -25.84
N GLN A 69 19.95 -35.01 -25.91
CA GLN A 69 19.58 -35.81 -24.74
C GLN A 69 20.75 -36.65 -24.17
N ARG A 70 21.68 -37.10 -25.01
CA ARG A 70 22.82 -37.92 -24.58
C ARG A 70 24.06 -37.11 -24.22
N TYR A 71 24.26 -35.95 -24.84
CA TYR A 71 25.46 -35.14 -24.66
C TYR A 71 25.09 -33.69 -24.32
N CYS A 72 25.25 -33.31 -23.04
CA CYS A 72 25.21 -31.90 -22.61
C CYS A 72 26.55 -31.17 -22.83
N ASN A 73 27.30 -31.53 -23.88
CA ASN A 73 28.59 -30.91 -24.19
C ASN A 73 28.50 -30.21 -25.55
N ALA A 74 28.82 -28.92 -25.57
CA ALA A 74 28.80 -28.09 -26.78
C ALA A 74 29.72 -28.63 -27.89
N SER A 75 30.77 -29.39 -27.57
CA SER A 75 31.67 -29.97 -28.57
C SER A 75 31.17 -31.24 -29.25
N ALA A 76 30.11 -31.87 -28.72
CA ALA A 76 29.52 -33.09 -29.27
C ALA A 76 28.35 -32.82 -30.22
N ILE A 77 27.93 -31.56 -30.34
CA ILE A 77 26.74 -31.11 -31.07
C ILE A 77 27.19 -30.37 -32.33
N SER A 78 26.44 -30.50 -33.44
CA SER A 78 26.75 -29.76 -34.67
C SER A 78 26.72 -28.24 -34.47
N PRO A 79 27.58 -27.46 -35.15
CA PRO A 79 27.62 -26.00 -34.97
C PRO A 79 26.32 -25.30 -35.41
N TYR A 80 25.59 -25.89 -36.36
CA TYR A 80 24.30 -25.36 -36.82
C TYR A 80 23.19 -25.56 -35.78
N THR A 81 23.15 -26.71 -35.12
CA THR A 81 22.16 -26.98 -34.06
C THR A 81 22.49 -26.21 -32.80
N LEU A 82 23.77 -26.07 -32.43
CA LEU A 82 24.20 -25.27 -31.29
C LEU A 82 23.76 -23.81 -31.42
N ARG A 83 23.96 -23.20 -32.60
CA ARG A 83 23.56 -21.81 -32.87
C ARG A 83 22.06 -21.57 -32.75
N ARG A 84 21.24 -22.56 -33.13
CA ARG A 84 19.79 -22.51 -32.93
C ARG A 84 19.38 -22.69 -31.48
N LEU A 85 20.11 -23.51 -30.72
CA LEU A 85 19.85 -23.79 -29.31
C LEU A 85 20.13 -22.56 -28.41
N GLU A 86 21.06 -21.69 -28.81
CA GLU A 86 21.41 -20.46 -28.08
C GLU A 86 20.23 -19.48 -27.89
N ASP A 87 19.34 -19.39 -28.88
CA ASP A 87 18.18 -18.48 -28.87
C ASP A 87 16.89 -19.17 -28.38
N CYS A 88 17.01 -20.40 -27.89
CA CYS A 88 15.91 -21.35 -27.80
C CYS A 88 15.47 -21.60 -26.33
N PRO A 89 14.24 -21.25 -25.93
CA PRO A 89 13.80 -21.42 -24.55
C PRO A 89 13.52 -22.90 -24.22
N TYR A 90 14.00 -23.35 -23.07
CA TYR A 90 13.75 -24.69 -22.53
C TYR A 90 12.58 -24.68 -21.54
N ALA A 91 11.46 -25.27 -21.97
CA ALA A 91 10.27 -25.39 -21.13
C ALA A 91 10.48 -26.46 -20.04
N SER A 92 10.67 -26.02 -18.79
CA SER A 92 10.83 -26.91 -17.64
C SER A 92 10.00 -26.45 -16.45
N VAL A 93 9.49 -27.40 -15.66
CA VAL A 93 8.72 -27.10 -14.44
C VAL A 93 9.54 -26.24 -13.47
N ALA A 94 10.85 -26.48 -13.39
CA ALA A 94 11.76 -25.66 -12.59
C ALA A 94 11.80 -24.20 -13.05
N GLY A 95 11.85 -23.96 -14.37
CA GLY A 95 11.78 -22.61 -14.94
C GLY A 95 10.49 -21.89 -14.58
N TYR A 96 9.34 -22.58 -14.69
CA TYR A 96 8.05 -22.03 -14.26
C TYR A 96 8.05 -21.63 -12.79
N VAL A 97 8.50 -22.51 -11.89
CA VAL A 97 8.52 -22.24 -10.44
C VAL A 97 9.44 -21.06 -10.10
N ILE A 98 10.63 -21.01 -10.69
CA ILE A 98 11.61 -19.95 -10.42
C ILE A 98 11.09 -18.59 -10.89
N VAL A 99 10.51 -18.52 -12.09
CA VAL A 99 9.96 -17.27 -12.63
C VAL A 99 8.76 -16.80 -11.81
N ILE A 100 7.85 -17.70 -11.44
CA ILE A 100 6.69 -17.34 -10.59
C ILE A 100 7.17 -16.83 -9.23
N LEU A 101 8.13 -17.51 -8.59
CA LEU A 101 8.70 -17.08 -7.32
C LEU A 101 9.34 -15.68 -7.44
N TYR A 102 10.11 -15.46 -8.50
CA TYR A 102 10.74 -14.17 -8.77
C TYR A 102 9.70 -13.05 -8.95
N ILE A 103 8.66 -13.28 -9.76
CA ILE A 103 7.59 -12.30 -9.99
C ILE A 103 6.82 -12.04 -8.68
N MET A 104 6.50 -13.08 -7.92
CA MET A 104 5.80 -12.97 -6.64
C MET A 104 6.57 -12.08 -5.66
N VAL A 105 7.85 -12.35 -5.45
CA VAL A 105 8.68 -11.56 -4.53
C VAL A 105 8.81 -10.11 -5.03
N THR A 106 9.06 -9.91 -6.32
CA THR A 106 9.25 -8.57 -6.89
C THR A 106 7.97 -7.73 -6.81
N ARG A 107 6.81 -8.31 -7.12
CA ARG A 107 5.53 -7.60 -7.17
C ARG A 107 4.82 -7.48 -5.82
N LEU A 108 4.85 -8.52 -4.99
CA LEU A 108 4.12 -8.50 -3.72
C LEU A 108 4.95 -7.93 -2.57
N VAL A 109 6.28 -8.10 -2.59
CA VAL A 109 7.15 -7.64 -1.51
C VAL A 109 7.83 -6.33 -1.89
N PHE A 110 8.65 -6.30 -2.94
CA PHE A 110 9.45 -5.11 -3.23
C PHE A 110 8.60 -3.90 -3.66
N TYR A 111 7.64 -4.09 -4.57
CA TYR A 111 6.78 -3.00 -5.05
C TYR A 111 5.90 -2.39 -3.94
N THR A 112 5.32 -3.24 -3.07
CA THR A 112 4.46 -2.77 -1.96
C THR A 112 5.28 -2.05 -0.90
N LEU A 113 6.48 -2.54 -0.56
CA LEU A 113 7.40 -1.87 0.35
C LEU A 113 7.87 -0.52 -0.22
N MET A 114 8.13 -0.44 -1.53
CA MET A 114 8.46 0.83 -2.19
C MET A 114 7.35 1.85 -2.01
N PHE A 115 6.10 1.43 -2.27
CA PHE A 115 4.93 2.29 -2.11
C PHE A 115 4.74 2.73 -0.66
N ALA A 116 4.89 1.83 0.30
CA ALA A 116 4.78 2.14 1.72
C ALA A 116 5.81 3.18 2.18
N MET A 117 7.07 3.04 1.74
CA MET A 117 8.14 4.00 2.04
C MET A 117 7.86 5.39 1.45
N PHE A 118 7.37 5.46 0.21
CA PHE A 118 7.01 6.73 -0.41
C PHE A 118 5.80 7.37 0.28
N SER A 119 4.76 6.60 0.57
CA SER A 119 3.58 7.08 1.28
C SER A 119 3.96 7.66 2.66
N ALA A 120 4.78 6.95 3.43
CA ALA A 120 5.27 7.42 4.72
C ALA A 120 6.12 8.70 4.58
N THR A 121 6.95 8.81 3.55
CA THR A 121 7.77 10.01 3.31
C THR A 121 6.90 11.19 2.92
N ILE A 122 5.97 11.00 1.97
CA ILE A 122 5.02 12.03 1.53
C ILE A 122 4.25 12.54 2.74
N ASN A 123 3.69 11.66 3.57
CA ASN A 123 2.92 12.08 4.74
C ASN A 123 3.75 12.91 5.74
N ARG A 124 5.04 12.58 5.90
CA ARG A 124 5.96 13.33 6.78
C ARG A 124 6.39 14.67 6.19
N THR A 125 6.61 14.75 4.87
CA THR A 125 7.19 15.96 4.25
C THR A 125 6.16 16.90 3.63
N GLN A 126 4.92 16.47 3.40
CA GLN A 126 3.91 17.23 2.66
C GLN A 126 3.73 18.66 3.18
N LYS A 127 3.58 18.83 4.51
CA LYS A 127 3.35 20.14 5.13
C LYS A 127 4.49 21.13 4.81
N ARG A 128 5.73 20.71 5.06
CA ARG A 128 6.94 21.53 4.80
C ARG A 128 7.16 21.77 3.31
N SER A 129 6.87 20.79 2.46
CA SER A 129 7.00 20.92 1.00
C SER A 129 6.05 21.98 0.44
N VAL A 130 4.82 22.07 0.96
CA VAL A 130 3.85 23.10 0.53
C VAL A 130 4.31 24.50 0.93
N GLU A 131 4.86 24.67 2.13
CA GLU A 131 5.42 25.96 2.56
C GLU A 131 6.60 26.40 1.70
N LEU A 132 7.52 25.47 1.40
CA LEU A 132 8.64 25.74 0.52
C LEU A 132 8.17 26.08 -0.90
N TRP A 133 7.19 25.36 -1.41
CA TRP A 133 6.59 25.64 -2.72
C TRP A 133 5.98 27.05 -2.76
N LYS A 134 5.28 27.50 -1.72
CA LYS A 134 4.74 28.87 -1.65
C LYS A 134 5.84 29.93 -1.71
N TYR A 135 6.94 29.72 -1.00
CA TYR A 135 8.10 30.63 -1.05
C TYR A 135 8.74 30.68 -2.44
N GLN A 136 8.99 29.51 -3.03
CA GLN A 136 9.54 29.40 -4.38
C GLN A 136 8.60 30.01 -5.43
N PHE A 137 7.30 29.76 -5.29
CA PHE A 137 6.28 30.30 -6.17
C PHE A 137 6.25 31.82 -6.13
N GLN A 138 6.37 32.45 -4.95
CA GLN A 138 6.44 33.89 -4.87
C GLN A 138 7.65 34.45 -5.64
N SER A 139 8.82 33.83 -5.50
CA SER A 139 10.01 34.22 -6.27
C SER A 139 9.78 34.10 -7.77
N ILE A 140 9.13 33.03 -8.22
CA ILE A 140 8.80 32.80 -9.63
C ILE A 140 7.81 33.87 -10.13
N VAL A 141 6.77 34.17 -9.36
CA VAL A 141 5.76 35.19 -9.73
C VAL A 141 6.41 36.57 -9.88
N THR A 142 7.25 36.98 -8.93
CA THR A 142 7.96 38.27 -9.02
C THR A 142 8.88 38.35 -10.23
N GLU A 143 9.49 37.22 -10.61
CA GLU A 143 10.32 37.15 -11.81
C GLU A 143 9.48 37.27 -13.08
N PHE A 144 8.32 36.60 -13.16
CA PHE A 144 7.41 36.69 -14.30
C PHE A 144 6.78 38.07 -14.47
N GLU A 145 6.48 38.78 -13.40
CA GLU A 145 5.96 40.16 -13.45
C GLU A 145 6.97 41.14 -14.09
N SER A 146 8.27 40.94 -13.84
CA SER A 146 9.33 41.76 -14.41
C SER A 146 9.60 41.50 -15.90
N ARG A 147 9.17 40.35 -16.43
CA ARG A 147 9.46 39.91 -17.80
C ARG A 147 8.51 40.54 -18.80
N PRO A 148 8.98 40.87 -20.02
CA PRO A 148 8.09 41.34 -21.08
C PRO A 148 7.07 40.26 -21.48
N VAL A 149 5.85 40.68 -21.81
CA VAL A 149 4.68 39.81 -22.15
C VAL A 149 4.90 38.99 -23.43
N ILE A 150 5.93 39.32 -24.20
CA ILE A 150 6.22 38.73 -25.51
C ILE A 150 7.02 37.43 -25.34
N PRO A 151 6.68 36.35 -26.08
CA PRO A 151 7.36 35.07 -25.94
C PRO A 151 8.86 35.18 -26.25
N PRO A 152 9.70 34.27 -25.68
CA PRO A 152 11.16 34.34 -25.77
C PRO A 152 11.75 34.64 -27.17
N PRO A 153 11.28 34.04 -28.29
CA PRO A 153 11.86 34.32 -29.61
C PRO A 153 11.60 35.74 -30.12
N LEU A 154 10.53 36.40 -29.68
CA LEU A 154 10.15 37.75 -30.12
C LEU A 154 10.62 38.84 -29.15
N ASN A 155 11.30 38.47 -28.07
CA ASN A 155 11.79 39.39 -27.05
C ASN A 155 12.79 40.42 -27.60
N ILE A 156 13.51 40.09 -28.67
CA ILE A 156 14.50 40.97 -29.33
C ILE A 156 13.87 42.28 -29.79
N ILE A 157 12.61 42.26 -30.20
CA ILE A 157 11.89 43.46 -30.66
C ILE A 157 11.55 44.38 -29.48
N THR A 158 11.43 43.87 -28.25
CA THR A 158 10.99 44.69 -27.11
C THR A 158 12.06 45.66 -26.61
N TYR A 159 13.34 45.29 -26.70
CA TYR A 159 14.46 46.11 -26.25
C TYR A 159 14.57 47.46 -26.98
N PRO A 160 14.56 47.53 -28.33
CA PRO A 160 14.62 48.81 -29.03
C PRO A 160 13.38 49.69 -28.81
N PHE A 161 12.18 49.10 -28.71
CA PHE A 161 10.94 49.85 -28.44
C PHE A 161 10.90 50.40 -27.01
N ARG A 162 11.40 49.66 -26.01
CA ARG A 162 11.55 50.19 -24.65
C ARG A 162 12.59 51.31 -24.59
N LEU A 163 13.72 51.15 -25.28
CA LEU A 163 14.77 52.17 -25.31
C LEU A 163 14.30 53.48 -25.97
N SER A 164 13.58 53.40 -27.10
CA SER A 164 13.03 54.58 -27.77
C SER A 164 11.95 55.28 -26.95
N TYR A 165 11.10 54.52 -26.25
CA TYR A 165 10.10 55.07 -25.33
C TYR A 165 10.76 55.84 -24.18
N ILE A 166 11.78 55.25 -23.52
CA ILE A 166 12.50 55.90 -22.41
C ILE A 166 13.22 57.17 -22.88
N LEU A 167 13.88 57.13 -24.04
CA LEU A 167 14.53 58.32 -24.60
C LEU A 167 13.51 59.43 -24.92
N GLY A 168 12.31 59.07 -25.40
CA GLY A 168 11.22 59.99 -25.66
C GLY A 168 10.63 60.61 -24.39
N THR A 169 10.41 59.83 -23.33
CA THR A 169 9.90 60.33 -22.04
C THR A 169 10.91 61.25 -21.36
N VAL A 170 12.20 60.88 -21.35
CA VAL A 170 13.26 61.72 -20.78
C VAL A 170 13.40 63.03 -21.57
N ALA A 171 13.32 62.99 -22.90
CA ALA A 171 13.32 64.22 -23.71
C ALA A 171 12.10 65.11 -23.43
N LEU A 172 10.92 64.52 -23.20
CA LEU A 172 9.70 65.23 -22.84
C LEU A 172 9.80 65.85 -21.43
N GLU A 173 10.34 65.14 -20.45
CA GLU A 173 10.58 65.65 -19.10
C GLU A 173 11.59 66.79 -19.11
N ILE A 174 12.69 66.69 -19.87
CA ILE A 174 13.65 67.79 -20.05
C ILE A 174 12.98 69.01 -20.70
N MET A 175 12.07 68.80 -21.65
CA MET A 175 11.30 69.88 -22.30
C MET A 175 10.26 70.50 -21.37
N LEU A 176 9.64 69.72 -20.48
CA LEU A 176 8.69 70.19 -19.46
C LEU A 176 9.40 70.90 -18.30
N GLU A 177 10.59 70.46 -17.91
CA GLU A 177 11.43 71.13 -16.90
C GLU A 177 11.98 72.47 -17.40
N TYR A 178 12.17 72.61 -18.72
CA TYR A 178 12.48 73.89 -19.36
C TYR A 178 11.26 74.82 -19.52
N CYS A 179 10.02 74.36 -19.24
CA CYS A 179 8.79 75.16 -19.36
C CYS A 179 7.93 75.15 -18.08
N THR A 180 8.04 76.21 -17.28
CA THR A 180 7.37 76.37 -15.96
C THR A 180 5.84 76.47 -15.98
N CYS A 181 5.18 76.50 -17.15
CA CYS A 181 3.73 76.75 -17.25
C CYS A 181 2.84 75.49 -17.16
N CYS A 182 3.40 74.27 -17.23
CA CYS A 182 2.62 73.01 -17.29
C CYS A 182 2.77 72.10 -16.05
N ARG A 183 3.25 72.62 -14.92
CA ARG A 183 3.44 71.81 -13.69
C ARG A 183 2.10 71.56 -13.01
N GLU A 184 1.49 70.42 -13.28
CA GLU A 184 0.27 69.96 -12.60
C GLU A 184 0.64 69.29 -11.27
N ASP A 185 0.15 69.83 -10.15
CA ASP A 185 0.46 69.36 -8.79
C ASP A 185 -0.21 68.00 -8.52
N GLU A 186 0.61 66.95 -8.40
CA GLU A 186 0.23 65.55 -8.28
C GLU A 186 -0.28 65.16 -6.87
N THR A 187 -0.42 66.13 -5.96
CA THR A 187 -0.72 65.89 -4.54
C THR A 187 -2.16 65.43 -4.26
N ARG A 188 -3.03 65.32 -5.27
CA ARG A 188 -4.47 65.01 -5.09
C ARG A 188 -4.87 63.55 -5.35
N LYS A 189 -3.95 62.68 -5.79
CA LYS A 189 -4.29 61.27 -6.11
C LYS A 189 -4.09 60.26 -4.98
N ASP A 190 -3.52 60.64 -3.84
CA ASP A 190 -3.14 59.68 -2.78
C ASP A 190 -4.20 59.47 -1.68
N GLN A 191 -5.47 59.78 -1.96
CA GLN A 191 -6.56 59.37 -1.06
C GLN A 191 -7.05 57.98 -1.47
N SER A 192 -6.16 56.99 -1.28
CA SER A 192 -6.45 55.58 -1.42
C SER A 192 -7.66 55.21 -0.57
N THR A 193 -8.74 54.78 -1.24
CA THR A 193 -9.94 54.14 -0.68
C THR A 193 -9.62 52.74 -0.15
N GLY A 194 -8.55 52.61 0.63
CA GLY A 194 -8.09 51.36 1.23
C GLY A 194 -8.18 51.42 2.75
N ILE A 195 -8.64 50.34 3.37
CA ILE A 195 -8.58 50.17 4.83
C ILE A 195 -7.09 50.24 5.23
N PRO A 196 -6.71 51.05 6.24
CA PRO A 196 -5.32 51.16 6.68
C PRO A 196 -4.80 49.80 7.19
N TYR A 197 -3.55 49.47 6.83
CA TYR A 197 -2.91 48.17 7.12
C TYR A 197 -3.06 47.71 8.57
N ASN A 198 -2.94 48.64 9.52
CA ASN A 198 -3.03 48.35 10.95
C ASN A 198 -4.41 47.81 11.35
N GLN A 199 -5.49 48.32 10.76
CA GLN A 199 -6.85 47.81 10.99
C GLN A 199 -7.05 46.44 10.34
N TRP A 200 -6.51 46.23 9.13
CA TRP A 200 -6.59 44.94 8.45
C TRP A 200 -5.85 43.85 9.24
N LYS A 201 -4.68 44.18 9.79
CA LYS A 201 -3.90 43.30 10.68
C LYS A 201 -4.67 42.92 11.94
N SER A 202 -5.41 43.84 12.55
CA SER A 202 -6.24 43.50 13.73
C SER A 202 -7.38 42.55 13.40
N TYR A 203 -8.04 42.69 12.24
CA TYR A 203 -9.10 41.77 11.82
C TYR A 203 -8.55 40.36 11.55
N LEU A 204 -7.41 40.23 10.88
CA LEU A 204 -6.76 38.94 10.67
C LEU A 204 -6.42 38.23 11.99
N ALA A 205 -5.89 38.97 12.96
CA ALA A 205 -5.56 38.42 14.27
C ALA A 205 -6.80 37.92 15.04
N GLN A 206 -7.96 38.57 14.84
CA GLN A 206 -9.22 38.08 15.40
C GLN A 206 -9.69 36.80 14.70
N ILE A 207 -9.60 36.74 13.37
CA ILE A 207 -9.99 35.56 12.61
C ILE A 207 -9.10 34.35 12.97
N SER A 208 -7.78 34.54 13.08
CA SER A 208 -6.87 33.46 13.48
C SER A 208 -7.22 32.90 14.86
N ARG A 209 -7.47 33.76 15.85
CA ARG A 209 -7.92 33.35 17.19
C ARG A 209 -9.24 32.58 17.14
N GLN A 210 -10.22 33.05 16.38
CA GLN A 210 -11.49 32.33 16.22
C GLN A 210 -11.32 30.96 15.55
N THR A 211 -10.30 30.79 14.73
CA THR A 211 -10.01 29.52 14.05
C THR A 211 -9.38 28.54 15.03
N GLU A 212 -8.40 29.00 15.82
CA GLU A 212 -7.79 28.23 16.91
C GLU A 212 -8.83 27.80 17.95
N GLU A 213 -9.70 28.72 18.41
CA GLU A 213 -10.78 28.39 19.34
C GLU A 213 -11.76 27.34 18.78
N LYS A 214 -12.00 27.33 17.47
CA LYS A 214 -12.85 26.31 16.84
C LYS A 214 -12.13 24.97 16.76
N GLU A 215 -10.84 24.95 16.44
CA GLU A 215 -10.03 23.73 16.45
C GLU A 215 -9.97 23.11 17.85
N ASP A 216 -9.75 23.92 18.88
CA ASP A 216 -9.73 23.47 20.28
C ASP A 216 -11.08 22.87 20.70
N LYS A 217 -12.19 23.54 20.37
CA LYS A 217 -13.54 23.00 20.61
C LYS A 217 -13.78 21.67 19.90
N VAL A 218 -13.28 21.52 18.66
CA VAL A 218 -13.41 20.25 17.93
C VAL A 218 -12.57 19.15 18.59
N ASN A 219 -11.34 19.47 19.02
CA ASN A 219 -10.47 18.53 19.73
C ASN A 219 -11.09 18.08 21.07
N ASP A 220 -11.70 19.00 21.81
CA ASP A 220 -12.41 18.68 23.05
C ASP A 220 -13.58 17.71 22.79
N ILE A 221 -14.38 17.96 21.74
CA ILE A 221 -15.46 17.04 21.34
C ILE A 221 -14.91 15.66 20.97
N ILE A 222 -13.79 15.59 20.24
CA ILE A 222 -13.15 14.31 19.88
C ILE A 222 -12.69 13.55 21.14
N ASN A 223 -12.06 14.23 22.10
CA ASN A 223 -11.61 13.61 23.35
C ASN A 223 -12.78 13.05 24.17
N VAL A 224 -13.89 13.80 24.24
CA VAL A 224 -15.13 13.34 24.91
C VAL A 224 -15.69 12.10 24.21
N LEU A 225 -15.72 12.09 22.87
CA LEU A 225 -16.19 10.92 22.10
C LEU A 225 -15.28 9.70 22.30
N GLU A 226 -13.97 9.89 22.44
CA GLU A 226 -13.02 8.81 22.72
C GLU A 226 -13.23 8.22 24.13
N GLU A 227 -13.46 9.07 25.12
CA GLU A 227 -13.79 8.65 26.49
C GLU A 227 -15.13 7.89 26.55
N GLU A 228 -16.17 8.38 25.87
CA GLU A 228 -17.45 7.67 25.75
C GLU A 228 -17.30 6.32 25.05
N SER A 229 -16.51 6.25 23.96
CA SER A 229 -16.22 5.01 23.24
C SER A 229 -15.53 3.98 24.15
N ALA A 230 -14.55 4.41 24.94
CA ALA A 230 -13.87 3.55 25.91
C ALA A 230 -14.84 3.05 27.01
N ALA A 231 -15.71 3.93 27.51
CA ALA A 231 -16.75 3.57 28.48
C ALA A 231 -17.76 2.57 27.90
N GLN A 232 -18.22 2.77 26.66
CA GLN A 232 -19.10 1.85 25.95
C GLN A 232 -18.44 0.48 25.75
N GLN A 233 -17.16 0.44 25.36
CA GLN A 233 -16.42 -0.82 25.26
C GLN A 233 -16.33 -1.55 26.60
N GLY A 234 -16.13 -0.82 27.70
CA GLY A 234 -16.17 -1.38 29.06
C GLY A 234 -17.53 -1.98 29.41
N ALA A 235 -18.62 -1.26 29.12
CA ALA A 235 -19.98 -1.74 29.36
C ALA A 235 -20.32 -2.98 28.52
N ILE A 236 -19.90 -3.02 27.24
CA ILE A 236 -20.08 -4.17 26.35
C ILE A 236 -19.34 -5.40 26.90
N LYS A 237 -18.10 -5.25 27.37
CA LYS A 237 -17.35 -6.35 27.98
C LYS A 237 -18.08 -6.93 29.18
N HIS A 238 -18.55 -6.06 30.09
CA HIS A 238 -19.33 -6.50 31.24
C HIS A 238 -20.62 -7.23 30.83
N LEU A 239 -21.38 -6.70 29.86
CA LEU A 239 -22.56 -7.39 29.33
C LEU A 239 -22.24 -8.76 28.74
N THR A 240 -21.12 -8.87 28.02
CA THR A 240 -20.66 -10.13 27.44
C THR A 240 -20.31 -11.14 28.53
N ASP A 241 -19.62 -10.73 29.59
CA ASP A 241 -19.29 -11.58 30.73
C ASP A 241 -20.55 -12.11 31.42
N HIS A 242 -21.56 -11.27 31.62
CA HIS A 242 -22.86 -11.68 32.16
C HIS A 242 -23.58 -12.68 31.24
N LEU A 243 -23.55 -12.46 29.93
CA LEU A 243 -24.14 -13.40 28.97
C LEU A 243 -23.47 -14.77 29.05
N VAL A 244 -22.13 -14.82 29.11
CA VAL A 244 -21.38 -16.07 29.28
C VAL A 244 -21.74 -16.77 30.59
N GLN A 245 -21.90 -16.02 31.68
CA GLN A 245 -22.33 -16.59 32.97
C GLN A 245 -23.76 -17.15 32.89
N ILE A 246 -24.69 -16.42 32.26
CA ILE A 246 -26.08 -16.86 32.08
C ILE A 246 -26.13 -18.12 31.20
N GLU A 247 -25.41 -18.14 30.09
CA GLU A 247 -25.30 -19.31 29.21
C GLU A 247 -24.77 -20.52 29.99
N ARG A 248 -23.71 -20.33 30.80
CA ARG A 248 -23.18 -21.39 31.66
C ARG A 248 -24.23 -21.91 32.64
N HIS A 249 -24.99 -21.02 33.29
CA HIS A 249 -26.08 -21.42 34.19
C HIS A 249 -27.20 -22.16 33.45
N GLN A 250 -27.54 -21.72 32.24
CA GLN A 250 -28.54 -22.38 31.39
C GLN A 250 -28.08 -23.80 31.02
N THR A 251 -26.83 -23.97 30.57
CA THR A 251 -26.28 -25.28 30.20
C THR A 251 -26.21 -26.23 31.40
N ILE A 252 -25.79 -25.73 32.57
CA ILE A 252 -25.79 -26.52 33.81
C ILE A 252 -27.21 -26.95 34.19
N THR A 253 -28.19 -26.04 34.14
CA THR A 253 -29.59 -26.34 34.46
C THR A 253 -30.17 -27.37 33.50
N ALA A 254 -29.84 -27.28 32.21
CA ALA A 254 -30.24 -28.27 31.21
C ALA A 254 -29.68 -29.65 31.52
N VAL A 255 -28.40 -29.76 31.90
CA VAL A 255 -27.77 -31.02 32.31
C VAL A 255 -28.44 -31.60 33.56
N TYR A 256 -28.76 -30.76 34.56
CA TYR A 256 -29.50 -31.23 35.75
C TYR A 256 -30.90 -31.74 35.41
N LEU A 257 -31.62 -31.09 34.49
CA LEU A 257 -32.93 -31.54 34.04
C LEU A 257 -32.84 -32.88 33.28
N GLU A 258 -31.80 -33.09 32.47
CA GLU A 258 -31.53 -34.38 31.83
C GLU A 258 -31.26 -35.49 32.86
N ASP A 259 -30.45 -35.22 33.89
CA ASP A 259 -30.20 -36.18 34.98
C ASP A 259 -31.49 -36.53 35.75
N LEU A 260 -32.30 -35.52 36.09
CA LEU A 260 -33.60 -35.72 36.73
C LEU A 260 -34.55 -36.54 35.86
N LYS A 261 -34.61 -36.26 34.55
CA LYS A 261 -35.39 -37.03 33.59
C LYS A 261 -34.95 -38.50 33.56
N LYS A 262 -33.64 -38.77 33.49
CA LYS A 262 -33.09 -40.14 33.54
C LYS A 262 -33.50 -40.87 34.81
N LYS A 263 -33.42 -40.21 35.97
CA LYS A 263 -33.88 -40.79 37.24
C LYS A 263 -35.38 -41.09 37.24
N LEU A 264 -36.20 -40.22 36.67
CA LEU A 264 -37.64 -40.43 36.55
C LEU A 264 -37.97 -41.63 35.63
N ASP A 265 -37.29 -41.73 34.49
CA ASP A 265 -37.45 -42.84 33.53
C ASP A 265 -37.07 -44.20 34.16
N LEU A 266 -36.12 -44.24 35.10
CA LEU A 266 -35.77 -45.45 35.85
C LEU A 266 -36.87 -45.90 36.83
N LEU A 267 -37.73 -44.98 37.28
CA LEU A 267 -38.88 -45.27 38.14
C LEU A 267 -40.13 -45.67 37.34
N ASP A 268 -40.23 -45.35 36.04
CA ASP A 268 -41.37 -45.75 35.22
C ASP A 268 -41.29 -47.25 34.86
N PRO A 269 -42.26 -48.09 35.27
CA PRO A 269 -42.26 -49.52 34.97
C PRO A 269 -42.36 -49.83 33.46
N LYS A 270 -42.87 -48.91 32.63
CA LYS A 270 -42.99 -49.12 31.17
C LYS A 270 -41.66 -48.97 30.44
N VAL A 271 -40.80 -48.06 30.87
CA VAL A 271 -39.49 -47.82 30.25
C VAL A 271 -38.51 -48.95 30.59
N ARG A 272 -38.58 -49.48 31.81
CA ARG A 272 -37.77 -50.64 32.25
C ARG A 272 -37.96 -51.88 31.37
N ALA A 273 -39.14 -52.06 30.76
CA ALA A 273 -39.41 -53.12 29.79
C ALA A 273 -38.78 -52.85 28.41
N HIS A 274 -38.70 -51.58 27.98
CA HIS A 274 -38.05 -51.18 26.73
C HIS A 274 -36.51 -51.23 26.80
N THR A 275 -35.90 -50.93 27.95
CA THR A 275 -34.42 -50.96 28.09
C THR A 275 -33.84 -52.36 27.99
N GLN A 276 -34.61 -53.42 28.33
CA GLN A 276 -34.18 -54.82 28.11
C GLN A 276 -34.18 -55.23 26.63
N HIS A 277 -34.79 -54.45 25.74
CA HIS A 277 -34.79 -54.68 24.30
C HIS A 277 -33.96 -53.61 23.57
N GLY A 278 -32.67 -53.55 23.89
CA GLY A 278 -31.60 -53.36 22.90
C GLY A 278 -31.59 -52.11 22.02
N MET A 279 -32.18 -50.98 22.41
CA MET A 279 -32.17 -49.75 21.60
C MET A 279 -31.89 -48.48 22.41
N VAL A 280 -30.79 -48.47 23.18
CA VAL A 280 -30.26 -47.25 23.79
C VAL A 280 -28.83 -47.04 23.32
N GLN A 281 -28.59 -45.91 22.65
CA GLN A 281 -27.28 -45.48 22.18
C GLN A 281 -26.31 -45.45 23.38
N LYS A 282 -25.19 -46.16 23.28
CA LYS A 282 -24.19 -46.23 24.36
C LYS A 282 -23.45 -44.89 24.45
N ILE A 283 -23.90 -44.03 25.34
CA ILE A 283 -23.24 -42.76 25.65
C ILE A 283 -22.17 -43.00 26.73
N HIS A 284 -21.01 -42.34 26.61
CA HIS A 284 -19.93 -42.46 27.60
C HIS A 284 -20.22 -41.58 28.83
N GLU A 285 -20.81 -42.15 29.88
CA GLU A 285 -21.20 -41.38 31.08
C GLU A 285 -20.02 -41.09 32.03
N LEU A 286 -19.14 -42.07 32.26
CA LEU A 286 -18.01 -41.94 33.19
C LEU A 286 -16.95 -40.93 32.75
N SER A 287 -16.77 -40.74 31.44
CA SER A 287 -15.81 -39.76 30.91
C SER A 287 -16.29 -38.31 31.02
N ARG A 288 -17.57 -38.09 31.40
CA ARG A 288 -18.21 -36.78 31.51
C ARG A 288 -18.28 -36.25 32.93
N SER A 289 -17.89 -37.04 33.93
CA SER A 289 -17.86 -36.59 35.33
C SER A 289 -16.86 -35.43 35.50
N SER A 290 -17.33 -34.34 36.09
CA SER A 290 -16.55 -33.17 36.48
C SER A 290 -16.39 -33.18 38.02
N PRO A 291 -15.21 -32.84 38.57
CA PRO A 291 -13.99 -32.35 37.89
C PRO A 291 -13.16 -33.47 37.23
N TYR A 292 -12.13 -33.09 36.45
CA TYR A 292 -11.15 -34.05 35.93
C TYR A 292 -10.46 -34.78 37.09
N PRO A 293 -10.30 -36.12 37.02
CA PRO A 293 -9.71 -36.90 38.11
C PRO A 293 -8.33 -36.36 38.52
N GLY A 294 -8.16 -36.05 39.81
CA GLY A 294 -6.89 -35.56 40.36
C GLY A 294 -6.59 -34.08 40.10
N THR A 295 -7.56 -33.29 39.61
CA THR A 295 -7.40 -31.85 39.39
C THR A 295 -8.64 -31.08 39.84
N GLU A 296 -8.49 -29.77 40.07
CA GLU A 296 -9.60 -28.85 40.33
C GLU A 296 -10.26 -28.32 39.04
N VAL A 297 -9.84 -28.83 37.87
CA VAL A 297 -10.35 -28.35 36.58
C VAL A 297 -11.72 -28.97 36.31
N HIS A 298 -12.74 -28.13 36.16
CA HIS A 298 -14.08 -28.57 35.77
C HIS A 298 -14.17 -28.84 34.26
N ARG A 299 -14.86 -29.93 33.87
CA ARG A 299 -15.20 -30.19 32.47
C ARG A 299 -16.30 -29.25 31.98
N SER A 300 -16.27 -28.92 30.69
CA SER A 300 -17.39 -28.20 30.05
C SER A 300 -18.64 -29.08 30.10
N PRO A 301 -19.80 -28.55 30.55
CA PRO A 301 -21.06 -29.30 30.51
C PRO A 301 -21.49 -29.50 29.05
N LEU A 302 -21.70 -30.75 28.66
CA LEU A 302 -22.12 -31.15 27.32
C LEU A 302 -23.46 -31.88 27.43
N LEU A 303 -24.45 -31.53 26.61
CA LEU A 303 -25.76 -32.20 26.59
C LEU A 303 -25.67 -33.55 25.85
N ASP A 304 -26.55 -34.49 26.16
CA ASP A 304 -26.54 -35.83 25.54
C ASP A 304 -26.72 -35.80 24.02
N LYS A 305 -27.46 -34.80 23.50
CA LYS A 305 -27.68 -34.59 22.05
C LYS A 305 -26.42 -34.16 21.29
N ASP A 306 -25.47 -33.52 21.96
CA ASP A 306 -24.27 -32.92 21.36
C ASP A 306 -23.02 -33.81 21.55
N VAL A 307 -23.22 -35.06 22.00
CA VAL A 307 -22.16 -36.07 22.15
C VAL A 307 -21.71 -36.66 20.80
N PRO A 308 -22.61 -36.94 19.83
CA PRO A 308 -22.19 -37.35 18.50
C PRO A 308 -21.38 -36.24 17.80
N TRP A 309 -20.34 -36.62 17.06
CA TRP A 309 -19.52 -35.69 16.27
C TRP A 309 -20.12 -35.37 14.90
N GLU A 310 -21.30 -35.92 14.60
CA GLU A 310 -22.10 -35.69 13.39
C GLU A 310 -22.99 -34.46 13.56
#